data_AF-A0AA88QVV0-F1
#
_entry.id   AF-A0AA88QVV0-F1
#
_cell.length_a   1.000
_cell.length_b   1.000
_cell.length_c   1.000
_cell.angle_alpha   90.00
_cell.angle_beta   90.00
_cell.angle_gamma   90.00
#
_symmetry.space_group_name_H-M   'P 1'
#
loop_
_entity.id
_entity.type
_entity.pdbx_description
1 polymer ?
#
loop_
_entity_poly.entity_id
_entity_poly.type
_entity_poly.pdbx_seq_one_letter_code
_entity_poly.pdbx_strand_id
1 'polypeptide(L)'
;MKLQYMQSQYQRVALAGIFVILLPSFFPNLFGPLGRSYPSTFSEWNAPKPRHLPLLEGALHHQAPQRQQSDLWSPLPDQGWKPCVDSSKVPSLPKKSEGYIQVFLDGGLNQQRMGYLSSKICDAVAVAKILNATLVLPHLEVNPVWQDSSSFSDIFDVDHFINVLKDEVSIVQQLPNEYFWSTREYYGTGIRATRIKMAPSHASAHWYLENVLPVLQSYGIAAIAPFSHRLAFDNLPSDIQHLRCKVNFQALVFVPKIRMLGEVLVNRLRRSPDRNIAAGTKYLHERTGSVDKQEPGKFVVLHLRFDKDMAAHSACDFGGGKAEKLALAKYRQVLWQGRVLNSQFTDEELRNQGRCPLTPEEIGLLLAALGFSNSTRLYLASHKVYGGEARISTLRKLFPLMEDKKSLASADELAEVDGKASLLAAIDYYVSMQSDIFISASPGNMHNALVGHRAYINLKTIRPNMVLLGQLFLNRSMTWSEFRQAIQNGHKNRQGQIRIRKEKQSIYTYPAPDCMCRA
;
A
#
# COMPACT_ATOMS: atom_id res chain seq x y z
N MET A 1 -56.99 -49.16 -1.77
CA MET A 1 -56.86 -47.76 -1.28
C MET A 1 -55.57 -47.47 -0.47
N LYS A 2 -54.88 -48.45 0.14
CA LYS A 2 -53.61 -48.20 0.87
C LYS A 2 -52.32 -48.22 0.01
N LEU A 3 -52.30 -48.87 -1.16
CA LEU A 3 -51.09 -48.95 -2.00
C LEU A 3 -50.79 -47.66 -2.80
N GLN A 4 -51.81 -46.98 -3.33
CA GLN A 4 -51.61 -45.73 -4.10
C GLN A 4 -51.11 -44.55 -3.24
N TYR A 5 -51.44 -44.54 -1.95
CA TYR A 5 -50.97 -43.49 -1.04
C TYR A 5 -49.47 -43.63 -0.72
N MET A 6 -48.99 -44.86 -0.56
CA MET A 6 -47.56 -45.13 -0.33
C MET A 6 -46.71 -44.79 -1.55
N GLN A 7 -47.20 -45.08 -2.77
CA GLN A 7 -46.45 -44.81 -4.01
C GLN A 7 -46.28 -43.30 -4.29
N SER A 8 -47.31 -42.50 -3.97
CA SER A 8 -47.24 -41.02 -4.02
C SER A 8 -46.24 -40.44 -3.00
N GLN A 9 -46.10 -41.08 -1.83
CA GLN A 9 -45.18 -40.63 -0.80
C GLN A 9 -43.72 -40.89 -1.18
N TYR A 10 -43.43 -42.06 -1.78
CA TYR A 10 -42.10 -42.39 -2.28
C TYR A 10 -41.67 -41.50 -3.47
N GLN A 11 -42.57 -41.15 -4.38
CA GLN A 11 -42.27 -40.21 -5.47
C GLN A 11 -41.97 -38.79 -4.97
N ARG A 12 -42.67 -38.30 -3.93
CA ARG A 12 -42.40 -36.98 -3.32
C ARG A 12 -41.06 -36.96 -2.58
N VAL A 13 -40.69 -38.05 -1.91
CA VAL A 13 -39.39 -38.17 -1.22
C VAL A 13 -38.24 -38.30 -2.23
N ALA A 14 -38.45 -39.03 -3.33
CA ALA A 14 -37.45 -39.14 -4.41
C ALA A 14 -37.23 -37.80 -5.13
N LEU A 15 -38.29 -37.04 -5.41
CA LEU A 15 -38.19 -35.70 -6.00
C LEU A 15 -37.54 -34.69 -5.04
N ALA A 16 -37.82 -34.76 -3.74
CA ALA A 16 -37.15 -33.95 -2.74
C ALA A 16 -35.65 -34.30 -2.62
N GLY A 17 -35.29 -35.59 -2.70
CA GLY A 17 -33.91 -36.05 -2.70
C GLY A 17 -33.11 -35.56 -3.91
N ILE A 18 -33.70 -35.58 -5.11
CA ILE A 18 -33.07 -35.04 -6.33
C ILE A 18 -32.83 -33.53 -6.20
N PHE A 19 -33.77 -32.79 -5.61
CA PHE A 19 -33.62 -31.35 -5.39
C PHE A 19 -32.49 -31.02 -4.40
N VAL A 20 -32.30 -31.85 -3.37
CA VAL A 20 -31.20 -31.70 -2.39
C VAL A 20 -29.85 -32.06 -3.01
N ILE A 21 -29.79 -33.05 -3.91
CA ILE A 21 -28.55 -33.46 -4.59
C ILE A 21 -28.12 -32.45 -5.66
N LEU A 22 -29.07 -31.79 -6.33
CA LEU A 22 -28.79 -30.79 -7.38
C LEU A 22 -28.65 -29.35 -6.85
N LEU A 23 -29.12 -29.05 -5.62
CA LEU A 23 -28.98 -27.74 -4.98
C LEU A 23 -27.54 -27.17 -5.00
N PRO A 24 -26.47 -27.98 -4.78
CA PRO A 24 -25.09 -27.49 -4.84
C PRO A 24 -24.63 -27.06 -6.24
N SER A 25 -25.24 -27.62 -7.30
CA SER A 25 -24.91 -27.30 -8.70
C SER A 25 -25.54 -25.99 -9.16
N PHE A 26 -26.73 -25.68 -8.65
CA PHE A 26 -27.43 -24.41 -8.93
C PHE A 26 -27.03 -23.28 -7.96
N PHE A 27 -26.58 -23.61 -6.75
CA PHE A 27 -26.13 -22.67 -5.72
C PHE A 27 -24.78 -23.08 -5.09
N PRO A 28 -23.67 -23.05 -5.85
CA PRO A 28 -22.34 -23.45 -5.35
C PRO A 28 -21.83 -22.58 -4.19
N ASN A 29 -22.49 -21.45 -3.95
CA ASN A 29 -22.16 -20.52 -2.87
C ASN A 29 -22.81 -20.83 -1.52
N LEU A 30 -23.83 -21.70 -1.45
CA LEU A 30 -24.49 -22.04 -0.18
C LEU A 30 -23.73 -23.09 0.63
N PHE A 31 -22.94 -23.96 -0.01
CA PHE A 31 -22.31 -25.13 0.62
C PHE A 31 -20.77 -25.13 0.62
N GLY A 32 -20.14 -23.99 0.34
CA GLY A 32 -18.71 -23.81 0.59
C GLY A 32 -18.40 -23.91 2.09
N PRO A 33 -17.16 -24.29 2.49
CA PRO A 33 -16.79 -24.39 3.90
C PRO A 33 -17.11 -23.08 4.63
N LEU A 34 -17.74 -23.20 5.81
CA LEU A 34 -18.19 -22.12 6.71
C LEU A 34 -17.04 -21.26 7.30
N GLY A 35 -15.86 -21.24 6.66
CA GLY A 35 -14.82 -20.24 6.86
C GLY A 35 -15.11 -18.91 6.15
N ARG A 36 -16.20 -18.84 5.36
CA ARG A 36 -16.69 -17.59 4.77
C ARG A 36 -17.21 -16.68 5.89
N SER A 37 -16.42 -15.67 6.23
CA SER A 37 -16.92 -14.49 6.93
C SER A 37 -17.86 -13.74 5.98
N TYR A 38 -19.12 -14.17 5.94
CA TYR A 38 -20.18 -13.32 5.38
C TYR A 38 -20.10 -11.98 6.13
N PRO A 39 -19.98 -10.84 5.43
CA PRO A 39 -20.09 -9.55 6.10
C PRO A 39 -21.43 -9.56 6.81
N SER A 40 -21.45 -9.29 8.11
CA SER A 40 -22.69 -9.00 8.81
C SER A 40 -23.30 -7.77 8.13
N THR A 41 -24.19 -8.00 7.17
CA THR A 41 -24.87 -6.98 6.36
C THR A 41 -25.62 -5.97 7.21
N PHE A 42 -25.96 -6.33 8.44
CA PHE A 42 -26.73 -5.49 9.36
C PHE A 42 -25.93 -4.42 10.13
N SER A 43 -24.59 -4.51 10.23
CA SER A 43 -23.80 -3.50 10.98
C SER A 43 -23.17 -2.41 10.10
N GLU A 44 -23.18 -2.57 8.78
CA GLU A 44 -22.52 -1.65 7.83
C GLU A 44 -23.47 -0.53 7.34
N TRP A 45 -24.74 -0.51 7.79
CA TRP A 45 -25.79 0.40 7.28
C TRP A 45 -26.14 1.60 8.17
N ASN A 46 -25.67 1.66 9.41
CA ASN A 46 -25.82 2.89 10.19
C ASN A 46 -24.74 3.89 9.75
N ALA A 47 -25.08 4.77 8.82
CA ALA A 47 -24.22 5.89 8.46
C ALA A 47 -23.89 6.69 9.73
N PRO A 48 -22.62 6.71 10.18
CA PRO A 48 -22.28 7.49 11.36
C PRO A 48 -22.52 8.96 11.04
N LYS A 49 -23.22 9.67 11.93
CA LYS A 49 -23.35 11.13 11.81
C LYS A 49 -21.95 11.76 11.88
N PRO A 50 -21.71 12.89 11.17
CA PRO A 50 -20.46 13.62 11.28
C PRO A 50 -20.13 13.89 12.75
N ARG A 51 -18.90 13.57 13.15
CA ARG A 51 -18.45 13.72 14.55
C ARG A 51 -18.04 15.15 14.86
N HIS A 52 -17.68 15.93 13.84
CA HIS A 52 -17.09 17.25 13.98
C HIS A 52 -17.90 18.29 13.20
N LEU A 53 -19.22 18.30 13.39
CA LEU A 53 -20.15 19.14 12.63
C LEU A 53 -19.76 20.64 12.62
N PRO A 54 -19.37 21.28 13.74
CA PRO A 54 -18.95 22.69 13.73
C PRO A 54 -17.71 22.95 12.86
N LEU A 55 -16.75 22.02 12.87
CA LEU A 55 -15.56 22.11 12.03
C LEU A 55 -15.90 21.89 10.55
N LEU A 56 -16.80 20.96 10.26
CA LEU A 56 -17.26 20.67 8.91
C LEU A 56 -18.01 21.85 8.29
N GLU A 57 -18.91 22.47 9.04
CA GLU A 57 -19.62 23.67 8.61
C GLU A 57 -18.62 24.82 8.36
N GLY A 58 -17.67 25.04 9.28
CA GLY A 58 -16.62 26.03 9.09
C GLY A 58 -15.76 25.77 7.85
N ALA A 59 -15.41 24.51 7.59
CA ALA A 59 -14.64 24.11 6.40
C ALA A 59 -15.38 24.34 5.09
N LEU A 60 -16.70 24.09 5.05
CA LEU A 60 -17.52 24.25 3.84
C LEU A 60 -17.75 25.71 3.46
N HIS A 61 -17.86 26.61 4.44
CA HIS A 61 -18.11 28.04 4.20
C HIS A 61 -16.82 28.86 4.03
N HIS A 62 -15.67 28.31 4.42
CA HIS A 62 -14.42 29.05 4.42
C HIS A 62 -13.59 28.80 3.15
N GLN A 63 -13.19 29.88 2.48
CA GLN A 63 -12.20 29.82 1.40
C GLN A 63 -10.82 30.22 1.93
N ALA A 64 -9.82 29.36 1.71
CA ALA A 64 -8.45 29.65 2.09
C ALA A 64 -7.93 30.87 1.29
N PRO A 65 -7.21 31.82 1.92
CA PRO A 65 -6.63 32.96 1.22
C PRO A 65 -5.74 32.53 0.05
N GLN A 66 -5.76 33.29 -1.05
CA GLN A 66 -5.01 32.96 -2.27
C GLN A 66 -3.50 32.77 -2.00
N ARG A 67 -2.91 33.56 -1.10
CA ARG A 67 -1.51 33.42 -0.67
C ARG A 67 -1.24 32.05 -0.05
N GLN A 68 -2.12 31.59 0.84
CA GLN A 68 -1.99 30.28 1.47
C GLN A 68 -2.06 29.16 0.43
N GLN A 69 -2.96 29.27 -0.56
CA GLN A 69 -3.04 28.30 -1.65
C GLN A 69 -1.77 28.30 -2.50
N SER A 70 -1.24 29.48 -2.83
CA SER A 70 0.03 29.61 -3.56
C SER A 70 1.19 28.93 -2.83
N ASP A 71 1.32 29.17 -1.52
CA ASP A 71 2.36 28.55 -0.68
C ASP A 71 2.17 27.02 -0.55
N LEU A 72 0.91 26.56 -0.50
CA LEU A 72 0.59 25.14 -0.47
C LEU A 72 1.02 24.42 -1.75
N TRP A 73 0.89 25.06 -2.92
CA TRP A 73 1.26 24.48 -4.21
C TRP A 73 2.68 24.82 -4.68
N SER A 74 3.45 25.55 -3.87
CA SER A 74 4.86 25.81 -4.17
C SER A 74 5.66 24.51 -4.07
N PRO A 75 6.66 24.31 -4.97
CA PRO A 75 7.57 23.20 -4.86
C PRO A 75 8.38 23.28 -3.56
N LEU A 76 8.96 22.14 -3.16
CA LEU A 76 9.92 22.15 -2.05
C LEU A 76 11.17 22.95 -2.48
N PRO A 77 11.77 23.74 -1.57
CA PRO A 77 13.07 24.32 -1.83
C PRO A 77 14.11 23.21 -2.07
N ASP A 78 15.20 23.55 -2.75
CA ASP A 78 16.36 22.66 -2.77
C ASP A 78 16.87 22.49 -1.33
N GLN A 79 17.03 21.23 -0.93
CA GLN A 79 17.43 20.84 0.42
C GLN A 79 18.92 20.48 0.49
N GLY A 80 19.66 20.61 -0.63
CA GLY A 80 21.08 20.29 -0.74
C GLY A 80 21.37 18.79 -0.68
N TRP A 81 20.43 17.97 -1.16
CA TRP A 81 20.56 16.52 -1.23
C TRP A 81 20.16 16.04 -2.62
N LYS A 82 20.93 15.10 -3.16
CA LYS A 82 20.64 14.40 -4.41
C LYS A 82 20.81 12.89 -4.23
N PRO A 83 20.15 12.06 -5.04
CA PRO A 83 20.52 10.66 -5.19
C PRO A 83 22.04 10.50 -5.29
N CYS A 84 22.62 9.59 -4.51
CA CYS A 84 24.03 9.25 -4.71
C CYS A 84 24.20 8.66 -6.11
N VAL A 85 25.15 9.19 -6.88
CA VAL A 85 25.56 8.61 -8.16
C VAL A 85 26.49 7.44 -7.85
N ASP A 86 26.32 6.31 -8.53
CA ASP A 86 27.16 5.12 -8.35
C ASP A 86 28.64 5.50 -8.48
N SER A 87 29.36 5.51 -7.36
CA SER A 87 30.81 5.66 -7.35
C SER A 87 31.39 4.43 -8.03
N SER A 88 32.11 4.67 -9.13
CA SER A 88 32.59 3.75 -10.15
C SER A 88 33.64 2.71 -9.70
N LYS A 89 33.44 2.06 -8.55
CA LYS A 89 34.19 0.88 -8.11
C LYS A 89 33.24 -0.17 -7.56
N VAL A 90 32.35 -0.69 -8.41
CA VAL A 90 31.64 -1.93 -8.10
C VAL A 90 32.66 -3.07 -8.25
N PRO A 91 33.00 -3.83 -7.19
CA PRO A 91 33.85 -5.00 -7.33
C PRO A 91 33.18 -5.97 -8.31
N SER A 92 33.92 -6.41 -9.32
CA SER A 92 33.43 -7.40 -10.28
C SER A 92 32.85 -8.60 -9.54
N LEU A 93 31.67 -9.05 -9.96
CA LEU A 93 31.06 -10.28 -9.44
C LEU A 93 32.07 -11.43 -9.41
N PRO A 94 32.16 -12.19 -8.30
CA PRO A 94 32.99 -13.38 -8.25
C PRO A 94 32.62 -14.34 -9.39
N LYS A 95 33.63 -14.94 -10.04
CA LYS A 95 33.44 -15.83 -11.20
C LYS A 95 32.59 -17.08 -10.86
N LYS A 96 32.51 -17.46 -9.58
CA LYS A 96 31.76 -18.61 -9.10
C LYS A 96 30.87 -18.19 -7.94
N SER A 97 29.59 -18.58 -8.01
CA SER A 97 28.62 -18.38 -6.94
C SER A 97 28.69 -19.53 -5.93
N GLU A 98 28.39 -19.26 -4.67
CA GLU A 98 28.32 -20.26 -3.59
C GLU A 98 27.07 -21.14 -3.66
N GLY A 99 26.11 -20.83 -4.53
CA GLY A 99 24.87 -21.59 -4.72
C GLY A 99 23.66 -20.71 -5.03
N TYR A 100 22.46 -21.28 -4.95
CA TYR A 100 21.19 -20.60 -5.20
C TYR A 100 20.46 -20.27 -3.91
N ILE A 101 19.99 -19.03 -3.78
CA ILE A 101 19.14 -18.63 -2.66
C ILE A 101 17.71 -18.35 -3.14
N GLN A 102 16.75 -19.01 -2.50
CA GLN A 102 15.33 -18.76 -2.66
C GLN A 102 14.78 -18.03 -1.43
N VAL A 103 13.95 -17.02 -1.67
CA VAL A 103 13.22 -16.33 -0.61
C VAL A 103 11.72 -16.46 -0.86
N PHE A 104 11.00 -16.90 0.17
CA PHE A 104 9.54 -16.98 0.16
C PHE A 104 9.02 -15.83 1.00
N LEU A 105 8.58 -14.77 0.33
CA LEU A 105 8.16 -13.54 0.98
C LEU A 105 6.80 -13.77 1.65
N ASP A 106 6.79 -13.74 2.98
CA ASP A 106 5.57 -13.97 3.77
C ASP A 106 4.49 -12.95 3.40
N GLY A 107 3.30 -13.50 3.14
CA GLY A 107 2.15 -12.80 2.60
C GLY A 107 1.04 -12.45 3.58
N GLY A 108 1.38 -11.98 4.77
CA GLY A 108 0.38 -11.42 5.71
C GLY A 108 -0.29 -10.13 5.21
N LEU A 109 -1.20 -9.56 6.01
CA LEU A 109 -1.97 -8.30 5.77
C LEU A 109 -1.19 -7.13 5.12
N ASN A 110 0.13 -7.13 5.24
CA ASN A 110 1.05 -6.12 4.77
C ASN A 110 1.53 -6.30 3.32
N GLN A 111 1.15 -7.37 2.63
CA GLN A 111 1.65 -7.70 1.29
C GLN A 111 1.17 -6.73 0.19
N GLN A 112 -0.04 -6.18 0.34
CA GLN A 112 -0.55 -5.11 -0.55
C GLN A 112 0.22 -3.79 -0.45
N ARG A 113 1.14 -3.67 0.52
CA ARG A 113 1.84 -2.42 0.72
C ARG A 113 3.16 -2.52 -0.01
N MET A 114 3.20 -1.87 -1.17
CA MET A 114 4.39 -1.74 -2.02
C MET A 114 5.68 -1.51 -1.22
N GLY A 115 5.62 -0.72 -0.14
CA GLY A 115 6.75 -0.51 0.76
C GLY A 115 7.31 -1.73 1.48
N TYR A 116 6.45 -2.62 1.94
CA TYR A 116 6.86 -3.83 2.65
C TYR A 116 7.37 -4.89 1.69
N LEU A 117 6.72 -5.01 0.52
CA LEU A 117 7.19 -5.87 -0.56
C LEU A 117 8.57 -5.42 -1.06
N SER A 118 8.71 -4.14 -1.41
CA SER A 118 9.98 -3.55 -1.85
C SER A 118 11.08 -3.74 -0.81
N SER A 119 10.81 -3.43 0.47
CA SER A 119 11.79 -3.61 1.56
C SER A 119 12.29 -5.04 1.66
N LYS A 120 11.41 -6.04 1.52
CA LYS A 120 11.82 -7.45 1.59
C LYS A 120 12.66 -7.86 0.39
N ILE A 121 12.31 -7.40 -0.81
CA ILE A 121 13.08 -7.69 -2.02
C ILE A 121 14.48 -7.08 -1.91
N CYS A 122 14.59 -5.85 -1.45
CA CYS A 122 15.86 -5.19 -1.20
C CYS A 122 16.74 -5.97 -0.21
N ASP A 123 16.14 -6.44 0.90
CA ASP A 123 16.84 -7.28 1.89
C ASP A 123 17.28 -8.62 1.29
N ALA A 124 16.46 -9.23 0.42
CA ALA A 124 16.80 -10.49 -0.24
C ALA A 124 17.99 -10.35 -1.21
N VAL A 125 18.02 -9.28 -2.01
CA VAL A 125 19.16 -8.96 -2.89
C VAL A 125 20.42 -8.69 -2.07
N ALA A 126 20.32 -7.94 -0.98
CA ALA A 126 21.44 -7.70 -0.07
C ALA A 126 21.97 -9.00 0.57
N VAL A 127 21.09 -9.89 1.01
CA VAL A 127 21.47 -11.20 1.56
C VAL A 127 22.17 -12.07 0.51
N ALA A 128 21.68 -12.08 -0.74
CA ALA A 128 22.35 -12.77 -1.83
C ALA A 128 23.77 -12.23 -2.08
N LYS A 129 23.95 -10.90 -2.03
CA LYS A 129 25.27 -10.27 -2.13
C LYS A 129 26.20 -10.67 -0.98
N ILE A 130 25.71 -10.62 0.26
CA ILE A 130 26.47 -11.00 1.47
C ILE A 130 26.97 -12.44 1.36
N LEU A 131 26.15 -13.34 0.83
CA LEU A 131 26.46 -14.77 0.71
C LEU A 131 27.20 -15.15 -0.58
N ASN A 132 27.47 -14.19 -1.48
CA ASN A 132 27.96 -14.46 -2.84
C ASN A 132 27.10 -15.53 -3.58
N ALA A 133 25.79 -15.48 -3.36
CA ALA A 133 24.81 -16.43 -3.89
C ALA A 133 24.06 -15.86 -5.10
N THR A 134 23.61 -16.76 -5.98
CA THR A 134 22.71 -16.43 -7.08
C THR A 134 21.29 -16.35 -6.54
N LEU A 135 20.66 -15.18 -6.64
CA LEU A 135 19.28 -15.00 -6.20
C LEU A 135 18.31 -15.56 -7.23
N VAL A 136 17.43 -16.44 -6.80
CA VAL A 136 16.23 -16.80 -7.57
C VAL A 136 15.17 -15.73 -7.33
N LEU A 137 14.42 -15.35 -8.37
CA LEU A 137 13.35 -14.35 -8.23
C LEU A 137 12.48 -14.61 -6.99
N PRO A 138 12.24 -13.60 -6.14
CA PRO A 138 11.47 -13.76 -4.91
C PRO A 138 10.07 -14.34 -5.16
N HIS A 139 9.71 -15.38 -4.42
CA HIS A 139 8.37 -15.95 -4.46
C HIS A 139 7.42 -15.17 -3.55
N LEU A 140 6.27 -14.72 -4.08
CA LEU A 140 5.24 -14.03 -3.32
C LEU A 140 4.20 -15.05 -2.83
N GLU A 141 4.07 -15.25 -1.52
CA GLU A 141 3.04 -16.17 -1.00
C GLU A 141 1.63 -15.57 -1.15
N VAL A 142 0.61 -16.38 -1.41
CA VAL A 142 -0.78 -15.88 -1.51
C VAL A 142 -1.31 -15.46 -0.14
N ASN A 143 -1.84 -14.24 -0.05
CA ASN A 143 -2.43 -13.72 1.18
C ASN A 143 -3.86 -14.24 1.39
N PRO A 144 -4.22 -14.77 2.58
CA PRO A 144 -5.58 -15.26 2.85
C PRO A 144 -6.67 -14.17 2.90
N VAL A 145 -6.31 -12.91 3.15
CA VAL A 145 -7.23 -11.75 3.26
C VAL A 145 -7.64 -11.21 1.91
N TRP A 146 -6.67 -11.11 1.00
CA TRP A 146 -6.86 -10.47 -0.31
C TRP A 146 -6.94 -11.48 -1.46
N GLN A 147 -6.52 -12.73 -1.21
CA GLN A 147 -6.54 -13.85 -2.14
C GLN A 147 -5.86 -13.54 -3.48
N ASP A 148 -4.86 -12.67 -3.43
CA ASP A 148 -4.10 -12.24 -4.60
C ASP A 148 -2.94 -13.21 -4.85
N SER A 149 -2.94 -13.84 -6.02
CA SER A 149 -1.91 -14.77 -6.46
C SER A 149 -0.91 -14.15 -7.44
N SER A 150 -0.86 -12.82 -7.53
CA SER A 150 0.09 -12.11 -8.41
C SER A 150 1.53 -12.46 -8.05
N SER A 151 2.29 -12.83 -9.06
CA SER A 151 3.71 -13.16 -8.95
C SER A 151 4.59 -11.90 -8.98
N PHE A 152 5.91 -12.06 -8.77
CA PHE A 152 6.86 -10.96 -8.91
C PHE A 152 6.80 -10.33 -10.31
N SER A 153 6.72 -11.16 -11.37
CA SER A 153 6.68 -10.72 -12.77
C SER A 153 5.34 -10.12 -13.19
N ASP A 154 4.26 -10.34 -12.43
CA ASP A 154 3.00 -9.62 -12.65
C ASP A 154 3.08 -8.14 -12.25
N ILE A 155 4.00 -7.80 -11.33
CA ILE A 155 4.09 -6.50 -10.66
C ILE A 155 5.30 -5.71 -11.18
N PHE A 156 6.48 -6.34 -11.21
CA PHE A 156 7.75 -5.70 -11.55
C PHE A 156 8.32 -6.17 -12.88
N ASP A 157 8.99 -5.26 -13.57
CA ASP A 157 9.73 -5.52 -14.80
C ASP A 157 11.00 -6.33 -14.47
N VAL A 158 10.94 -7.64 -14.78
CA VAL A 158 12.01 -8.60 -14.45
C VAL A 158 13.28 -8.33 -15.24
N ASP A 159 13.16 -7.97 -16.52
CA ASP A 159 14.32 -7.76 -17.38
C ASP A 159 15.07 -6.49 -16.96
N HIS A 160 14.34 -5.42 -16.64
CA HIS A 160 14.91 -4.22 -16.04
C HIS A 160 15.59 -4.53 -14.69
N PHE A 161 14.91 -5.28 -13.81
CA PHE A 161 15.43 -5.64 -12.49
C PHE A 161 16.76 -6.42 -12.57
N ILE A 162 16.84 -7.44 -13.44
CA ILE A 162 18.06 -8.22 -13.65
C ILE A 162 19.14 -7.35 -14.29
N ASN A 163 18.82 -6.57 -15.31
CA ASN A 163 19.82 -5.76 -16.02
C ASN A 163 20.44 -4.65 -15.15
N VAL A 164 19.66 -4.01 -14.27
CA VAL A 164 20.17 -2.98 -13.34
C VAL A 164 21.11 -3.54 -12.28
N LEU A 165 20.91 -4.80 -11.90
CA LEU A 165 21.65 -5.46 -10.80
C LEU A 165 22.74 -6.42 -11.28
N LYS A 166 22.87 -6.64 -12.59
CA LYS A 166 23.72 -7.67 -13.21
C LYS A 166 25.20 -7.61 -12.83
N ASP A 167 25.71 -6.44 -12.47
CA ASP A 167 27.12 -6.22 -12.10
C ASP A 167 27.36 -6.38 -10.59
N GLU A 168 26.29 -6.45 -9.80
CA GLU A 168 26.33 -6.48 -8.34
C GLU A 168 25.88 -7.83 -7.78
N VAL A 169 24.82 -8.44 -8.33
CA VAL A 169 24.23 -9.72 -7.87
C VAL A 169 23.75 -10.52 -9.07
N SER A 170 24.14 -11.81 -9.15
CA SER A 170 23.59 -12.74 -10.12
C SER A 170 22.14 -13.10 -9.77
N ILE A 171 21.21 -12.90 -10.72
CA ILE A 171 19.79 -13.18 -10.53
C ILE A 171 19.30 -14.09 -11.65
N VAL A 172 18.53 -15.12 -11.29
CA VAL A 172 17.88 -16.03 -12.24
C VAL A 172 16.37 -16.06 -12.03
N GLN A 173 15.62 -16.21 -13.12
CA GLN A 173 14.15 -16.28 -13.05
C GLN A 173 13.65 -17.59 -12.46
N GLN A 174 14.31 -18.70 -12.81
CA GLN A 174 13.93 -20.04 -12.41
C GLN A 174 15.18 -20.78 -11.93
N LEU A 175 14.95 -21.80 -11.11
CA LEU A 175 16.01 -22.69 -10.66
C LEU A 175 16.52 -23.58 -11.81
N PRO A 176 17.81 -23.96 -11.80
CA PRO A 176 18.30 -25.05 -12.64
C PRO A 176 17.54 -26.36 -12.39
N ASN A 177 17.53 -27.23 -13.41
CA ASN A 177 16.79 -28.49 -13.39
C ASN A 177 17.16 -29.42 -12.21
N GLU A 178 18.41 -29.39 -11.75
CA GLU A 178 18.87 -30.17 -10.59
C GLU A 178 18.17 -29.80 -9.27
N TYR A 179 17.61 -28.60 -9.18
CA TYR A 179 16.89 -28.08 -8.00
C TYR A 179 15.38 -27.96 -8.21
N PHE A 180 14.80 -28.58 -9.26
CA PHE A 180 13.36 -28.45 -9.56
C PHE A 180 12.45 -28.87 -8.39
N TRP A 181 12.94 -29.74 -7.51
CA TRP A 181 12.24 -30.22 -6.31
C TRP A 181 12.07 -29.14 -5.24
N SER A 182 12.83 -28.03 -5.32
CA SER A 182 12.88 -26.97 -4.31
C SER A 182 11.71 -25.99 -4.45
N THR A 183 10.50 -26.51 -4.22
CA THR A 183 9.23 -25.78 -4.39
C THR A 183 8.63 -25.34 -3.06
N ARG A 184 7.60 -24.49 -3.11
CA ARG A 184 6.90 -24.04 -1.90
C ARG A 184 6.23 -25.20 -1.17
N GLU A 185 5.67 -26.14 -1.93
CA GLU A 185 4.99 -27.34 -1.49
C GLU A 185 5.98 -28.26 -0.78
N TYR A 186 7.17 -28.48 -1.36
CA TYR A 186 8.22 -29.30 -0.77
C TYR A 186 8.63 -28.82 0.63
N TYR A 187 8.71 -27.50 0.81
CA TYR A 187 8.99 -26.89 2.11
C TYR A 187 7.78 -26.83 3.04
N GLY A 188 6.56 -27.00 2.52
CA GLY A 188 5.32 -27.02 3.30
C GLY A 188 5.08 -28.33 4.04
N THR A 189 5.61 -29.46 3.55
CA THR A 189 5.29 -30.79 4.09
C THR A 189 6.16 -31.23 5.28
N GLY A 190 7.24 -30.52 5.61
CA GLY A 190 8.13 -30.93 6.69
C GLY A 190 9.34 -30.04 6.92
N ILE A 191 10.17 -30.44 7.89
CA ILE A 191 11.46 -29.81 8.17
C ILE A 191 12.46 -30.31 7.14
N ARG A 192 13.15 -29.39 6.47
CA ARG A 192 14.15 -29.68 5.43
C ARG A 192 15.46 -29.00 5.80
N ALA A 193 16.58 -29.69 5.59
CA ALA A 193 17.91 -29.13 5.87
C ALA A 193 18.20 -27.87 5.05
N THR A 194 17.65 -27.79 3.83
CA THR A 194 17.78 -26.60 2.95
C THR A 194 16.82 -25.47 3.30
N ARG A 195 15.93 -25.63 4.31
CA ARG A 195 14.96 -24.60 4.72
C ARG A 195 15.43 -23.85 5.95
N ILE A 196 15.65 -22.55 5.80
CA ILE A 196 15.93 -21.62 6.89
C ILE A 196 14.61 -21.00 7.39
N LYS A 197 14.09 -21.50 8.52
CA LYS A 197 12.83 -21.02 9.11
C LYS A 197 13.04 -19.98 10.23
N MET A 198 14.14 -20.07 10.97
CA MET A 198 14.37 -19.32 12.21
C MET A 198 15.33 -18.15 12.07
N ALA A 199 15.39 -17.50 10.89
CA ALA A 199 16.15 -16.27 10.77
C ALA A 199 15.61 -15.23 11.77
N PRO A 200 16.46 -14.66 12.65
CA PRO A 200 16.03 -13.62 13.58
C PRO A 200 15.42 -12.43 12.83
N SER A 201 14.49 -11.72 13.49
CA SER A 201 14.08 -10.40 13.00
C SER A 201 15.28 -9.47 13.10
N HIS A 202 15.59 -8.72 12.03
CA HIS A 202 16.78 -7.87 11.95
C HIS A 202 18.10 -8.62 12.22
N ALA A 203 18.28 -9.80 11.60
CA ALA A 203 19.54 -10.53 11.70
C ALA A 203 20.70 -9.70 11.11
N SER A 204 21.89 -9.86 11.69
CA SER A 204 23.12 -9.23 11.20
C SER A 204 23.62 -9.91 9.93
N ALA A 205 24.48 -9.24 9.15
CA ALA A 205 25.13 -9.87 8.01
C ALA A 205 25.93 -11.13 8.42
N HIS A 206 26.58 -11.08 9.59
CA HIS A 206 27.35 -12.21 10.11
C HIS A 206 26.48 -13.44 10.40
N TRP A 207 25.26 -13.25 10.89
CA TRP A 207 24.33 -14.36 11.14
C TRP A 207 24.06 -15.17 9.87
N TYR A 208 23.92 -14.50 8.72
CA TYR A 208 23.74 -15.19 7.43
C TYR A 208 24.97 -15.99 7.03
N LEU A 209 26.17 -15.44 7.24
CA LEU A 209 27.43 -16.15 6.98
C LEU A 209 27.60 -17.39 7.87
N GLU A 210 27.15 -17.34 9.12
CA GLU A 210 27.26 -18.48 10.04
C GLU A 210 26.17 -19.54 9.83
N ASN A 211 24.96 -19.15 9.43
CA ASN A 211 23.79 -20.04 9.47
C ASN A 211 23.23 -20.43 8.09
N VAL A 212 23.47 -19.61 7.06
CA VAL A 212 22.92 -19.85 5.71
C VAL A 212 24.00 -20.27 4.73
N LEU A 213 25.20 -19.66 4.80
CA LEU A 213 26.31 -20.03 3.93
C LEU A 213 26.70 -21.52 4.04
N PRO A 214 26.77 -22.15 5.24
CA PRO A 214 27.10 -23.58 5.32
C PRO A 214 26.07 -24.47 4.63
N VAL A 215 24.79 -24.07 4.65
CA VAL A 215 23.72 -24.80 3.95
C VAL A 215 23.87 -24.66 2.44
N LEU A 216 24.18 -23.45 1.95
CA LEU A 216 24.49 -23.23 0.53
C LEU A 216 25.69 -24.06 0.08
N GLN A 217 26.78 -24.08 0.84
CA GLN A 217 27.97 -24.84 0.49
C GLN A 217 27.75 -26.36 0.52
N SER A 218 26.87 -26.84 1.40
CA SER A 218 26.58 -28.28 1.54
C SER A 218 25.61 -28.81 0.48
N TYR A 219 24.59 -28.03 0.12
CA TYR A 219 23.49 -28.48 -0.74
C TYR A 219 23.42 -27.76 -2.10
N GLY A 220 24.20 -26.69 -2.27
CA GLY A 220 24.15 -25.78 -3.41
C GLY A 220 22.88 -24.90 -3.47
N ILE A 221 21.94 -25.08 -2.53
CA ILE A 221 20.70 -24.32 -2.45
C ILE A 221 20.23 -24.11 -1.02
N ALA A 222 19.69 -22.93 -0.74
CA ALA A 222 19.02 -22.61 0.53
C ALA A 222 17.73 -21.81 0.28
N ALA A 223 16.68 -22.17 1.01
CA ALA A 223 15.38 -21.51 0.96
C ALA A 223 15.05 -20.86 2.30
N ILE A 224 14.86 -19.54 2.31
CA ILE A 224 14.43 -18.81 3.49
C ILE A 224 12.92 -18.62 3.45
N ALA A 225 12.21 -19.32 4.34
CA ALA A 225 10.75 -19.39 4.32
C ALA A 225 10.17 -19.53 5.74
N PRO A 226 9.48 -18.51 6.29
CA PRO A 226 9.15 -17.21 5.67
C PRO A 226 10.27 -16.17 5.71
N PHE A 227 10.34 -15.31 4.69
CA PHE A 227 11.20 -14.13 4.64
C PHE A 227 10.42 -12.84 4.97
N SER A 228 10.76 -12.22 6.10
CA SER A 228 10.16 -10.96 6.58
C SER A 228 11.13 -10.17 7.47
N HIS A 229 11.48 -8.93 7.09
CA HIS A 229 12.35 -8.02 7.87
C HIS A 229 13.52 -8.74 8.56
N ARG A 230 14.24 -9.56 7.80
CA ARG A 230 15.26 -10.47 8.34
C ARG A 230 16.67 -9.86 8.31
N LEU A 231 16.87 -8.69 7.70
CA LEU A 231 18.17 -8.00 7.70
C LEU A 231 18.10 -6.72 8.54
N ALA A 232 19.13 -6.49 9.35
CA ALA A 232 19.29 -5.27 10.14
C ALA A 232 19.38 -4.00 9.26
N PHE A 233 19.06 -2.84 9.84
CA PHE A 233 19.24 -1.53 9.16
C PHE A 233 20.53 -0.81 9.59
N ASP A 234 21.20 -1.32 10.61
CA ASP A 234 22.39 -0.82 11.25
C ASP A 234 23.56 -1.79 11.06
N ASN A 235 24.78 -1.27 11.16
CA ASN A 235 26.04 -2.03 11.08
C ASN A 235 26.21 -2.88 9.81
N LEU A 236 25.60 -2.45 8.70
CA LEU A 236 25.86 -3.02 7.38
C LEU A 236 26.93 -2.19 6.65
N PRO A 237 27.80 -2.84 5.87
CA PRO A 237 28.72 -2.16 4.96
C PRO A 237 28.01 -1.16 4.03
N SER A 238 28.69 -0.06 3.68
CA SER A 238 28.09 1.02 2.89
C SER A 238 27.68 0.57 1.49
N ASP A 239 28.46 -0.32 0.86
CA ASP A 239 28.15 -0.94 -0.43
C ASP A 239 26.84 -1.74 -0.39
N ILE A 240 26.60 -2.49 0.70
CA ILE A 240 25.34 -3.22 0.91
C ILE A 240 24.16 -2.27 1.08
N GLN A 241 24.34 -1.17 1.81
CA GLN A 241 23.29 -0.15 1.96
C GLN A 241 23.00 0.55 0.63
N HIS A 242 24.02 0.92 -0.13
CA HIS A 242 23.88 1.48 -1.47
C HIS A 242 23.14 0.53 -2.41
N LEU A 243 23.48 -0.77 -2.40
CA LEU A 243 22.76 -1.79 -3.16
C LEU A 243 21.28 -1.82 -2.78
N ARG A 244 20.94 -1.80 -1.48
CA ARG A 244 19.52 -1.74 -1.03
C ARG A 244 18.81 -0.48 -1.53
N CYS A 245 19.50 0.67 -1.53
CA CYS A 245 18.96 1.92 -2.08
C CYS A 245 18.71 1.81 -3.59
N LYS A 246 19.68 1.29 -4.36
CA LYS A 246 19.59 1.06 -5.80
C LYS A 246 18.44 0.13 -6.15
N VAL A 247 18.29 -0.97 -5.41
CA VAL A 247 17.16 -1.90 -5.59
C VAL A 247 15.83 -1.19 -5.38
N ASN A 248 15.69 -0.46 -4.25
CA ASN A 248 14.43 0.18 -3.88
C ASN A 248 14.00 1.32 -4.81
N PHE A 249 14.94 2.15 -5.25
CA PHE A 249 14.63 3.39 -5.99
C PHE A 249 14.88 3.29 -7.49
N GLN A 250 15.64 2.30 -7.98
CA GLN A 250 16.04 2.22 -9.39
C GLN A 250 15.67 0.87 -10.04
N ALA A 251 15.88 -0.27 -9.36
CA ALA A 251 15.67 -1.59 -9.96
C ALA A 251 14.20 -2.04 -9.92
N LEU A 252 13.43 -1.67 -8.89
CA LEU A 252 12.03 -2.06 -8.73
C LEU A 252 11.07 -1.15 -9.52
N VAL A 253 11.05 -1.35 -10.84
CA VAL A 253 10.13 -0.66 -11.76
C VAL A 253 8.92 -1.54 -12.05
N PHE A 254 7.73 -0.94 -12.12
CA PHE A 254 6.52 -1.69 -12.46
C PHE A 254 6.51 -2.14 -13.92
N VAL A 255 5.83 -3.27 -14.18
CA VAL A 255 5.59 -3.75 -15.54
C VAL A 255 4.93 -2.69 -16.44
N PRO A 256 5.18 -2.70 -17.76
CA PRO A 256 4.67 -1.69 -18.68
C PRO A 256 3.17 -1.43 -18.58
N LYS A 257 2.33 -2.47 -18.44
CA LYS A 257 0.87 -2.33 -18.31
C LYS A 257 0.44 -1.42 -17.15
N ILE A 258 1.08 -1.54 -15.98
CA ILE A 258 0.77 -0.72 -14.80
C ILE A 258 1.20 0.73 -15.04
N ARG A 259 2.38 0.93 -15.66
CA ARG A 259 2.92 2.25 -15.96
C ARG A 259 2.05 2.98 -16.99
N MET A 260 1.69 2.32 -18.09
CA MET A 260 0.84 2.89 -19.13
C MET A 260 -0.52 3.29 -18.58
N LEU A 261 -1.19 2.41 -17.82
CA LEU A 261 -2.45 2.75 -17.18
C LEU A 261 -2.28 3.91 -16.19
N GLY A 262 -1.25 3.86 -15.35
CA GLY A 262 -0.93 4.95 -14.42
C GLY A 262 -0.70 6.30 -15.12
N GLU A 263 0.02 6.31 -16.24
CA GLU A 263 0.23 7.51 -17.08
C GLU A 263 -1.09 8.04 -17.66
N VAL A 264 -1.96 7.14 -18.14
CA VAL A 264 -3.30 7.52 -18.63
C VAL A 264 -4.11 8.21 -17.52
N LEU A 265 -4.12 7.67 -16.30
CA LEU A 265 -4.84 8.28 -15.17
C LEU A 265 -4.24 9.64 -14.78
N VAL A 266 -2.90 9.74 -14.73
CA VAL A 266 -2.20 11.01 -14.46
C VAL A 266 -2.54 12.05 -15.52
N ASN A 267 -2.54 11.66 -16.80
CA ASN A 267 -2.89 12.55 -17.90
C ASN A 267 -4.34 13.04 -17.80
N ARG A 268 -5.28 12.19 -17.37
CA ARG A 268 -6.68 12.57 -17.12
C ARG A 268 -6.79 13.54 -15.93
N LEU A 269 -6.09 13.28 -14.83
CA LEU A 269 -6.04 14.15 -13.65
C LEU A 269 -5.44 15.53 -13.95
N ARG A 270 -4.43 15.60 -14.82
CA ARG A 270 -3.76 16.85 -15.20
C ARG A 270 -4.53 17.68 -16.25
N ARG A 271 -5.62 17.15 -16.85
CA ARG A 271 -6.47 17.88 -17.80
C ARG A 271 -7.48 18.77 -17.05
N SER A 272 -7.75 19.96 -17.59
CA SER A 272 -8.77 20.86 -17.04
C SER A 272 -10.18 20.24 -17.14
N PRO A 273 -11.03 20.33 -16.09
CA PRO A 273 -12.39 19.79 -16.12
C PRO A 273 -13.27 20.42 -17.22
N ASP A 274 -13.03 21.69 -17.53
CA ASP A 274 -13.83 22.47 -18.50
C ASP A 274 -13.72 21.95 -19.95
N ARG A 275 -12.70 21.15 -20.27
CA ARG A 275 -12.56 20.57 -21.62
C ARG A 275 -13.54 19.43 -21.91
N ASN A 276 -14.13 18.81 -20.88
CA ASN A 276 -15.13 17.75 -21.08
C ASN A 276 -16.46 18.30 -21.62
N ILE A 277 -16.75 19.60 -21.44
CA ILE A 277 -17.94 20.26 -21.98
C ILE A 277 -17.71 20.69 -23.44
N ALA A 278 -16.50 21.15 -23.77
CA ALA A 278 -16.15 21.59 -25.13
C ALA A 278 -15.98 20.44 -26.15
N ALA A 279 -15.68 19.21 -25.70
CA ALA A 279 -15.59 18.05 -26.58
C ALA A 279 -16.97 17.53 -27.06
N GLY A 280 -18.05 17.92 -26.39
CA GLY A 280 -19.44 17.56 -26.74
C GLY A 280 -20.12 18.49 -27.74
N THR A 281 -19.49 19.60 -28.12
CA THR A 281 -20.02 20.57 -29.10
C THR A 281 -19.00 20.80 -30.21
N LYS A 282 -18.85 19.82 -31.11
CA LYS A 282 -18.23 20.04 -32.42
C LYS A 282 -19.17 20.92 -33.27
N TYR A 283 -18.97 22.22 -33.21
CA TYR A 283 -19.11 23.07 -34.39
C TYR A 283 -17.72 23.62 -34.75
N LEU A 284 -17.38 23.46 -36.03
CA LEU A 284 -16.12 23.85 -36.63
C LEU A 284 -15.91 25.36 -36.48
N HIS A 285 -14.94 25.76 -35.66
CA HIS A 285 -14.23 27.00 -35.91
C HIS A 285 -12.74 26.76 -35.79
N GLU A 286 -12.08 26.70 -36.94
CA GLU A 286 -10.65 26.85 -37.08
C GLU A 286 -10.24 28.18 -36.45
N ARG A 287 -9.69 28.11 -35.24
CA ARG A 287 -8.93 29.21 -34.67
C ARG A 287 -7.46 28.84 -34.72
N THR A 288 -6.83 29.37 -35.77
CA THR A 288 -5.39 29.47 -35.97
C THR A 288 -4.68 30.00 -34.72
N GLY A 289 -3.59 29.34 -34.34
CA GLY A 289 -2.38 30.02 -33.88
C GLY A 289 -2.35 30.64 -32.47
N SER A 290 -2.45 29.82 -31.43
CA SER A 290 -1.60 29.96 -30.24
C SER A 290 -1.60 28.64 -29.49
N VAL A 291 -0.46 27.94 -29.48
CA VAL A 291 -0.24 26.86 -28.51
C VAL A 291 -0.03 27.56 -27.16
N ASP A 292 -1.13 27.91 -26.49
CA ASP A 292 -1.07 28.22 -25.07
C ASP A 292 -0.46 26.99 -24.40
N LYS A 293 0.82 27.08 -24.06
CA LYS A 293 1.50 26.16 -23.14
C LYS A 293 0.89 26.36 -21.76
N GLN A 294 -0.38 25.98 -21.61
CA GLN A 294 -1.08 26.02 -20.35
C GLN A 294 -0.44 24.96 -19.47
N GLU A 295 0.07 25.36 -18.31
CA GLU A 295 0.72 24.44 -17.39
C GLU A 295 -0.24 23.29 -17.04
N PRO A 296 0.26 22.05 -16.96
CA PRO A 296 -0.57 20.91 -16.60
C PRO A 296 -1.21 21.13 -15.23
N GLY A 297 -2.49 20.75 -15.09
CA GLY A 297 -3.22 20.90 -13.84
C GLY A 297 -2.51 20.19 -12.69
N LYS A 298 -2.50 20.82 -11.51
CA LYS A 298 -1.97 20.23 -10.28
C LYS A 298 -3.02 19.37 -9.60
N PHE A 299 -2.58 18.28 -8.98
CA PHE A 299 -3.46 17.41 -8.21
C PHE A 299 -2.77 16.87 -6.95
N VAL A 300 -3.59 16.53 -5.97
CA VAL A 300 -3.15 15.90 -4.72
C VAL A 300 -3.59 14.44 -4.70
N VAL A 301 -2.72 13.56 -4.20
CA VAL A 301 -3.10 12.16 -3.93
C VAL A 301 -3.30 11.98 -2.44
N LEU A 302 -4.49 11.52 -2.07
CA LEU A 302 -4.83 11.08 -0.73
C LEU A 302 -4.80 9.55 -0.68
N HIS A 303 -3.85 8.99 0.06
CA HIS A 303 -3.87 7.58 0.44
C HIS A 303 -4.74 7.36 1.68
N LEU A 304 -5.94 6.84 1.48
CA LEU A 304 -6.91 6.61 2.53
C LEU A 304 -6.86 5.14 2.98
N ARG A 305 -5.98 4.84 3.94
CA ARG A 305 -5.91 3.51 4.56
C ARG A 305 -6.97 3.36 5.66
N PHE A 306 -8.24 3.39 5.24
CA PHE A 306 -9.41 3.21 6.11
C PHE A 306 -10.21 1.95 5.72
N ASP A 307 -9.50 0.86 5.46
CA ASP A 307 -10.06 -0.46 5.19
C ASP A 307 -10.51 -1.15 6.49
N LYS A 308 -11.38 -2.16 6.38
CA LYS A 308 -11.96 -2.88 7.53
C LYS A 308 -10.91 -3.56 8.41
N ASP A 309 -9.83 -4.06 7.82
CA ASP A 309 -8.69 -4.64 8.53
C ASP A 309 -7.92 -3.59 9.33
N MET A 310 -7.68 -2.41 8.76
CA MET A 310 -7.02 -1.31 9.46
C MET A 310 -7.88 -0.79 10.61
N ALA A 311 -9.17 -0.57 10.36
CA ALA A 311 -10.12 -0.15 11.38
C ALA A 311 -10.21 -1.18 12.53
N ALA A 312 -10.22 -2.48 12.23
CA ALA A 312 -10.24 -3.52 13.24
C ALA A 312 -8.91 -3.63 14.01
N HIS A 313 -7.77 -3.47 13.32
CA HIS A 313 -6.45 -3.53 13.94
C HIS A 313 -6.20 -2.38 14.90
N SER A 314 -6.64 -1.15 14.58
CA SER A 314 -6.37 0.03 15.40
C SER A 314 -7.12 0.01 16.74
N ALA A 315 -8.23 -0.73 16.83
CA ALA A 315 -9.12 -0.80 17.99
C ALA A 315 -9.75 0.55 18.40
N CYS A 316 -9.68 1.56 17.54
CA CYS A 316 -10.20 2.89 17.81
C CYS A 316 -11.72 2.96 17.64
N ASP A 317 -12.32 4.00 18.23
CA ASP A 317 -13.71 4.37 18.01
C ASP A 317 -13.82 5.32 16.82
N PHE A 318 -14.63 4.91 15.84
CA PHE A 318 -14.90 5.66 14.62
C PHE A 318 -16.33 6.18 14.55
N GLY A 319 -17.08 6.18 15.66
CA GLY A 319 -18.40 6.80 15.77
C GLY A 319 -19.60 5.92 15.44
N GLY A 320 -19.41 4.63 15.12
CA GLY A 320 -20.50 3.67 14.86
C GLY A 320 -21.09 3.01 16.11
N GLY A 321 -20.71 3.48 17.31
CA GLY A 321 -21.24 3.01 18.58
C GLY A 321 -20.88 1.57 18.95
N LYS A 322 -21.65 0.96 19.86
CA LYS A 322 -21.37 -0.39 20.40
C LYS A 322 -21.41 -1.48 19.31
N ALA A 323 -22.28 -1.33 18.32
CA ALA A 323 -22.41 -2.27 17.21
C ALA A 323 -21.13 -2.33 16.35
N GLU A 324 -20.59 -1.18 15.95
CA GLU A 324 -19.33 -1.09 15.20
C GLU A 324 -18.15 -1.66 16.00
N LYS A 325 -18.04 -1.28 17.27
CA LYS A 325 -16.97 -1.79 18.16
C LYS A 325 -16.98 -3.32 18.24
N LEU A 326 -18.15 -3.93 18.42
CA LEU A 326 -18.29 -5.38 18.51
C LEU A 326 -17.97 -6.07 17.17
N ALA A 327 -18.44 -5.50 16.05
CA ALA A 327 -18.18 -6.03 14.72
C ALA A 327 -16.68 -6.01 14.37
N LEU A 328 -15.99 -4.90 14.64
CA LEU A 328 -14.54 -4.78 14.43
C LEU A 328 -13.74 -5.70 15.36
N ALA A 329 -14.15 -5.83 16.63
CA ALA A 329 -13.51 -6.75 17.57
C ALA A 329 -13.64 -8.22 17.12
N LYS A 330 -14.83 -8.63 16.66
CA LYS A 330 -15.06 -9.97 16.10
C LYS A 330 -14.23 -10.21 14.84
N TYR A 331 -14.20 -9.23 13.94
CA TYR A 331 -13.40 -9.31 12.72
C TYR A 331 -11.90 -9.46 13.03
N ARG A 332 -11.38 -8.71 14.01
CA ARG A 332 -9.99 -8.83 14.48
C ARG A 332 -9.67 -10.23 15.01
N GLN A 333 -10.55 -10.82 15.82
CA GLN A 333 -10.31 -12.17 16.35
C GLN A 333 -10.21 -13.21 15.24
N VAL A 334 -11.10 -13.14 14.25
CA VAL A 334 -11.11 -14.07 13.10
C VAL A 334 -9.88 -13.87 12.22
N LEU A 335 -9.59 -12.63 11.82
CA LEU A 335 -8.55 -12.34 10.83
C LEU A 335 -7.15 -12.71 11.31
N TRP A 336 -6.86 -12.49 12.60
CA TRP A 336 -5.57 -12.82 13.20
C TRP A 336 -5.56 -14.13 13.97
N GLN A 337 -6.63 -14.93 13.92
CA GLN A 337 -6.75 -16.20 14.65
C GLN A 337 -6.41 -16.04 16.15
N GLY A 338 -6.87 -14.94 16.76
CA GLY A 338 -6.58 -14.61 18.16
C GLY A 338 -5.16 -14.10 18.46
N ARG A 339 -4.26 -13.98 17.47
CA ARG A 339 -2.88 -13.50 17.68
C ARG A 339 -2.78 -12.01 18.02
N VAL A 340 -3.81 -11.24 17.71
CA VAL A 340 -3.89 -9.82 18.08
C VAL A 340 -4.85 -9.69 19.26
N LEU A 341 -4.29 -9.38 20.43
CA LEU A 341 -5.05 -9.15 21.65
C LEU A 341 -5.93 -7.91 21.52
N ASN A 342 -6.97 -7.84 22.34
CA ASN A 342 -7.74 -6.62 22.50
C ASN A 342 -6.82 -5.51 23.03
N SER A 343 -7.02 -4.28 22.55
CA SER A 343 -6.27 -3.12 23.05
C SER A 343 -6.56 -2.95 24.54
N GLN A 344 -5.50 -2.77 25.33
CA GLN A 344 -5.61 -2.37 26.75
C GLN A 344 -5.81 -0.86 26.90
N PHE A 345 -5.57 -0.09 25.84
CA PHE A 345 -5.74 1.36 25.80
C PHE A 345 -7.16 1.74 25.42
N THR A 346 -7.64 2.81 26.04
CA THR A 346 -8.87 3.53 25.69
C THR A 346 -8.74 4.23 24.32
N ASP A 347 -9.87 4.60 23.71
CA ASP A 347 -9.86 5.36 22.44
C ASP A 347 -9.10 6.68 22.56
N GLU A 348 -9.26 7.37 23.69
CA GLU A 348 -8.59 8.64 23.97
C GLU A 348 -7.06 8.47 24.02
N GLU A 349 -6.57 7.45 24.73
CA GLU A 349 -5.14 7.14 24.77
C GLU A 349 -4.59 6.78 23.39
N LEU A 350 -5.33 5.97 22.61
CA LEU A 350 -4.92 5.60 21.25
C LEU A 350 -4.84 6.82 20.32
N ARG A 351 -5.80 7.76 20.43
CA ARG A 351 -5.80 9.01 19.68
C ARG A 351 -4.67 9.93 20.10
N ASN A 352 -4.48 10.11 21.41
CA ASN A 352 -3.38 10.93 21.95
C ASN A 352 -1.99 10.38 21.58
N GLN A 353 -1.86 9.06 21.39
CA GLN A 353 -0.64 8.44 20.88
C GLN A 353 -0.52 8.47 19.34
N GLY A 354 -1.51 9.01 18.63
CA GLY A 354 -1.55 9.06 17.16
C GLY A 354 -1.65 7.68 16.49
N ARG A 355 -2.22 6.68 17.19
CA ARG A 355 -2.33 5.28 16.72
C ARG A 355 -3.58 5.03 15.89
N CYS A 356 -4.55 5.92 15.95
CA CYS A 356 -5.78 5.81 15.17
C CYS A 356 -5.60 6.35 13.74
N PRO A 357 -6.02 5.61 12.71
CA PRO A 357 -6.13 6.16 11.37
C PRO A 357 -7.20 7.25 11.34
N LEU A 358 -7.03 8.26 10.47
CA LEU A 358 -8.05 9.29 10.27
C LEU A 358 -9.21 8.70 9.45
N THR A 359 -10.44 9.03 9.87
CA THR A 359 -11.66 8.81 9.08
C THR A 359 -11.69 9.74 7.86
N PRO A 360 -12.53 9.45 6.84
CA PRO A 360 -12.67 10.35 5.69
C PRO A 360 -13.10 11.77 6.06
N GLU A 361 -13.91 11.93 7.11
CA GLU A 361 -14.26 13.25 7.67
C GLU A 361 -13.02 13.97 8.23
N GLU A 362 -12.27 13.32 9.12
CA GLU A 362 -11.10 13.91 9.78
C GLU A 362 -9.99 14.29 8.78
N ILE A 363 -9.70 13.44 7.80
CA ILE A 363 -8.71 13.77 6.77
C ILE A 363 -9.20 14.88 5.83
N GLY A 364 -10.51 14.94 5.55
CA GLY A 364 -11.10 16.04 4.79
C GLY A 364 -10.94 17.39 5.51
N LEU A 365 -11.21 17.43 6.81
CA LEU A 365 -11.01 18.61 7.65
C LEU A 365 -9.54 19.04 7.69
N LEU A 366 -8.61 18.10 7.82
CA LEU A 366 -7.18 18.37 7.75
C LEU A 366 -6.79 19.02 6.41
N LEU A 367 -7.26 18.48 5.28
CA LEU A 367 -6.97 19.02 3.96
C LEU A 367 -7.51 20.45 3.79
N ALA A 368 -8.76 20.67 4.18
CA ALA A 368 -9.36 22.01 4.13
C ALA A 368 -8.59 23.02 5.01
N ALA A 369 -8.17 22.60 6.21
CA ALA A 369 -7.39 23.43 7.12
C ALA A 369 -5.96 23.74 6.60
N LEU A 370 -5.34 22.83 5.85
CA LEU A 370 -4.06 23.06 5.17
C LEU A 370 -4.18 24.08 4.04
N GLY A 371 -5.38 24.27 3.49
CA GLY A 371 -5.66 25.26 2.45
C GLY A 371 -6.13 24.68 1.12
N PHE A 372 -6.41 23.37 1.05
CA PHE A 372 -7.05 22.79 -0.12
C PHE A 372 -8.51 23.25 -0.20
N SER A 373 -8.95 23.62 -1.40
CA SER A 373 -10.31 24.10 -1.69
C SER A 373 -11.17 23.03 -2.37
N ASN A 374 -12.45 23.32 -2.53
CA ASN A 374 -13.38 22.50 -3.32
C ASN A 374 -13.02 22.40 -4.82
N SER A 375 -12.17 23.30 -5.34
CA SER A 375 -11.61 23.24 -6.70
C SER A 375 -10.35 22.38 -6.81
N THR A 376 -9.88 21.79 -5.71
CA THR A 376 -8.72 20.90 -5.71
C THR A 376 -9.07 19.57 -6.38
N ARG A 377 -8.32 19.18 -7.40
CA ARG A 377 -8.36 17.81 -7.94
C ARG A 377 -7.69 16.85 -6.97
N LEU A 378 -8.46 15.90 -6.46
CA LEU A 378 -8.02 14.96 -5.43
C LEU A 378 -8.13 13.53 -5.95
N TYR A 379 -7.02 12.82 -6.06
CA TYR A 379 -7.03 11.40 -6.39
C TYR A 379 -7.07 10.57 -5.09
N LEU A 380 -8.09 9.73 -4.95
CA LEU A 380 -8.28 8.85 -3.79
C LEU A 380 -7.61 7.48 -4.03
N ALA A 381 -6.41 7.31 -3.49
CA ALA A 381 -5.73 6.03 -3.42
C ALA A 381 -6.28 5.20 -2.26
N SER A 382 -7.22 4.29 -2.54
CA SER A 382 -7.80 3.39 -1.54
C SER A 382 -8.24 2.06 -2.18
N HIS A 383 -8.46 1.05 -1.34
CA HIS A 383 -9.08 -0.20 -1.76
C HIS A 383 -10.59 -0.19 -1.46
N LYS A 384 -11.01 -0.68 -0.28
CA LYS A 384 -12.42 -0.69 0.12
C LYS A 384 -12.55 0.06 1.43
N VAL A 385 -12.97 1.33 1.32
CA VAL A 385 -13.22 2.17 2.48
C VAL A 385 -14.30 1.52 3.35
N TYR A 386 -13.95 1.26 4.60
CA TYR A 386 -14.88 0.75 5.61
C TYR A 386 -16.04 1.74 5.77
N GLY A 387 -17.28 1.25 5.85
CA GLY A 387 -18.48 2.08 5.89
C GLY A 387 -18.91 2.70 4.54
N GLY A 388 -18.14 2.50 3.45
CA GLY A 388 -18.53 2.85 2.09
C GLY A 388 -18.89 4.33 1.87
N GLU A 389 -19.84 4.57 0.97
CA GLU A 389 -20.29 5.92 0.58
C GLU A 389 -20.76 6.76 1.78
N ALA A 390 -21.37 6.14 2.79
CA ALA A 390 -21.81 6.86 4.00
C ALA A 390 -20.64 7.61 4.66
N ARG A 391 -19.47 6.97 4.79
CA ARG A 391 -18.28 7.60 5.36
C ARG A 391 -17.54 8.50 4.37
N ILE A 392 -17.54 8.17 3.08
CA ILE A 392 -16.86 8.98 2.05
C ILE A 392 -17.63 10.29 1.76
N SER A 393 -18.94 10.33 1.98
CA SER A 393 -19.81 11.45 1.63
C SER A 393 -19.31 12.81 2.13
N THR A 394 -18.83 12.89 3.37
CA THR A 394 -18.27 14.12 3.95
C THR A 394 -17.03 14.59 3.21
N LEU A 395 -16.12 13.67 2.87
CA LEU A 395 -14.92 14.00 2.11
C LEU A 395 -15.28 14.49 0.70
N ARG A 396 -16.26 13.86 0.04
CA ARG A 396 -16.75 14.27 -1.28
C ARG A 396 -17.44 15.64 -1.27
N LYS A 397 -18.12 16.01 -0.18
CA LYS A 397 -18.68 17.36 -0.01
C LYS A 397 -17.60 18.43 0.05
N LEU A 398 -16.49 18.16 0.72
CA LEU A 398 -15.35 19.08 0.80
C LEU A 398 -14.56 19.13 -0.52
N PHE A 399 -14.42 17.99 -1.20
CA PHE A 399 -13.65 17.85 -2.44
C PHE A 399 -14.50 17.18 -3.53
N PRO A 400 -15.35 17.95 -4.24
CA PRO A 400 -16.26 17.42 -5.26
C PRO A 400 -15.53 16.92 -6.51
N LEU A 401 -14.32 17.42 -6.80
CA LEU A 401 -13.45 16.93 -7.89
C LEU A 401 -12.57 15.74 -7.46
N MET A 402 -13.06 14.96 -6.49
CA MET A 402 -12.39 13.75 -6.03
C MET A 402 -12.68 12.61 -7.01
N GLU A 403 -11.61 12.01 -7.52
CA GLU A 403 -11.64 10.90 -8.46
C GLU A 403 -10.79 9.75 -7.92
N ASP A 404 -11.07 8.53 -8.37
CA ASP A 404 -10.26 7.34 -8.11
C ASP A 404 -9.96 6.60 -9.42
N LYS A 405 -9.12 5.57 -9.35
CA LYS A 405 -8.80 4.71 -10.51
C LYS A 405 -10.04 4.14 -11.22
N LYS A 406 -11.12 3.85 -10.50
CA LYS A 406 -12.34 3.27 -11.09
C LYS A 406 -13.13 4.32 -11.86
N SER A 407 -13.16 5.55 -11.38
CA SER A 407 -13.81 6.67 -12.06
C SER A 407 -12.99 7.19 -13.25
N LEU A 408 -11.66 7.08 -13.18
CA LEU A 408 -10.76 7.61 -14.20
C LEU A 408 -10.49 6.64 -15.34
N ALA A 409 -10.50 5.33 -15.09
CA ALA A 409 -10.24 4.30 -16.09
C ALA A 409 -11.53 3.79 -16.74
N SER A 410 -11.45 3.40 -18.01
CA SER A 410 -12.51 2.64 -18.68
C SER A 410 -12.57 1.20 -18.18
N ALA A 411 -13.68 0.52 -18.43
CA ALA A 411 -13.85 -0.88 -18.06
C ALA A 411 -12.77 -1.78 -18.70
N ASP A 412 -12.44 -1.53 -19.97
CA ASP A 412 -11.43 -2.31 -20.71
C ASP A 412 -10.03 -2.10 -20.14
N GLU A 413 -9.66 -0.86 -19.82
CA GLU A 413 -8.38 -0.52 -19.17
C GLU A 413 -8.26 -1.18 -17.78
N LEU A 414 -9.36 -1.27 -17.02
CA LEU A 414 -9.36 -1.90 -15.70
C LEU A 414 -9.37 -3.42 -15.76
N ALA A 415 -9.96 -4.03 -16.79
CA ALA A 415 -10.10 -5.48 -16.90
C ALA A 415 -8.76 -6.22 -16.81
N GLU A 416 -7.67 -5.59 -17.27
CA GLU A 416 -6.31 -6.18 -17.22
C GLU A 416 -5.73 -6.29 -15.80
N VAL A 417 -6.26 -5.51 -14.85
CA VAL A 417 -5.79 -5.44 -13.46
C VAL A 417 -6.89 -5.77 -12.45
N ASP A 418 -8.10 -6.07 -12.92
CA ASP A 418 -9.24 -6.35 -12.05
C ASP A 418 -9.03 -7.66 -11.27
N GLY A 419 -9.57 -7.71 -10.06
CA GLY A 419 -9.35 -8.82 -9.11
C GLY A 419 -7.92 -8.96 -8.57
N LYS A 420 -6.93 -8.23 -9.11
CA LYS A 420 -5.53 -8.27 -8.67
C LYS A 420 -5.19 -7.08 -7.79
N ALA A 421 -5.36 -7.23 -6.48
CA ALA A 421 -5.24 -6.12 -5.55
C ALA A 421 -3.83 -5.50 -5.48
N SER A 422 -2.78 -6.27 -5.71
CA SER A 422 -1.38 -5.82 -5.76
C SER A 422 -1.13 -4.93 -6.98
N LEU A 423 -1.73 -5.25 -8.13
CA LEU A 423 -1.63 -4.43 -9.34
C LEU A 423 -2.41 -3.12 -9.16
N LEU A 424 -3.61 -3.19 -8.58
CA LEU A 424 -4.40 -2.00 -8.23
C LEU A 424 -3.68 -1.08 -7.23
N ALA A 425 -2.91 -1.65 -6.30
CA ALA A 425 -2.07 -0.88 -5.37
C ALA A 425 -0.82 -0.30 -6.04
N ALA A 426 -0.26 -1.01 -7.03
CA ALA A 426 0.87 -0.51 -7.83
C ALA A 426 0.46 0.68 -8.70
N ILE A 427 -0.75 0.69 -9.27
CA ILE A 427 -1.31 1.85 -9.97
C ILE A 427 -1.44 3.04 -9.02
N ASP A 428 -2.03 2.84 -7.83
CA ASP A 428 -2.13 3.91 -6.84
C ASP A 428 -0.75 4.45 -6.44
N TYR A 429 0.25 3.58 -6.30
CA TYR A 429 1.63 3.96 -6.01
C TYR A 429 2.21 4.80 -7.15
N TYR A 430 2.00 4.39 -8.40
CA TYR A 430 2.47 5.12 -9.58
C TYR A 430 1.86 6.53 -9.66
N VAL A 431 0.53 6.63 -9.56
CA VAL A 431 -0.18 7.92 -9.56
C VAL A 431 0.27 8.80 -8.38
N SER A 432 0.48 8.20 -7.20
CA SER A 432 1.03 8.89 -6.03
C SER A 432 2.42 9.46 -6.28
N MET A 433 3.30 8.74 -6.96
CA MET A 433 4.64 9.22 -7.32
C MET A 433 4.59 10.41 -8.28
N GLN A 434 3.62 10.43 -9.21
CA GLN A 434 3.45 11.48 -10.21
C GLN A 434 2.67 12.72 -9.71
N SER A 435 2.16 12.70 -8.48
CA SER A 435 1.38 13.79 -7.90
C SER A 435 2.23 14.97 -7.44
N ASP A 436 1.65 16.17 -7.45
CA ASP A 436 2.28 17.38 -6.93
C ASP A 436 2.40 17.33 -5.40
N ILE A 437 1.37 16.80 -4.74
CA ILE A 437 1.34 16.62 -3.29
C ILE A 437 0.80 15.23 -2.95
N PHE A 438 1.50 14.52 -2.07
CA PHE A 438 1.04 13.27 -1.49
C PHE A 438 0.73 13.43 0.01
N ILE A 439 -0.36 12.84 0.47
CA ILE A 439 -0.75 12.77 1.89
C ILE A 439 -1.43 11.44 2.19
N SER A 440 -1.28 10.93 3.40
CA SER A 440 -1.89 9.66 3.84
C SER A 440 -2.68 9.84 5.12
N ALA A 441 -3.88 9.26 5.18
CA ALA A 441 -4.76 9.31 6.36
C ALA A 441 -4.22 8.49 7.55
N SER A 442 -3.22 7.65 7.34
CA SER A 442 -2.54 6.91 8.41
C SER A 442 -1.06 6.67 8.08
N PRO A 443 -0.20 6.53 9.11
CA PRO A 443 1.11 5.95 8.93
C PRO A 443 0.95 4.45 8.63
N GLY A 444 1.65 3.97 7.61
CA GLY A 444 1.56 2.59 7.12
C GLY A 444 2.62 2.32 6.06
N ASN A 445 2.71 1.10 5.52
CA ASN A 445 3.89 0.76 4.71
C ASN A 445 3.86 1.44 3.33
N MET A 446 2.69 1.65 2.71
CA MET A 446 2.59 2.45 1.48
C MET A 446 2.94 3.92 1.74
N HIS A 447 2.45 4.50 2.86
CA HIS A 447 2.84 5.83 3.30
C HIS A 447 4.36 5.94 3.44
N ASN A 448 4.99 5.03 4.19
CA ASN A 448 6.43 5.05 4.44
C ASN A 448 7.26 4.93 3.15
N ALA A 449 6.82 4.11 2.20
CA ALA A 449 7.49 3.95 0.91
C ALA A 449 7.38 5.17 0.02
N LEU A 450 6.18 5.75 -0.11
CA LEU A 450 5.99 6.97 -0.88
C LEU A 450 6.71 8.16 -0.23
N VAL A 451 6.68 8.22 1.10
CA VAL A 451 7.43 9.23 1.86
C VAL A 451 8.93 9.15 1.57
N GLY A 452 9.52 7.96 1.57
CA GLY A 452 10.95 7.80 1.29
C GLY A 452 11.28 8.03 -0.18
N HIS A 453 10.50 7.48 -1.11
CA HIS A 453 10.73 7.64 -2.54
C HIS A 453 10.54 9.08 -3.00
N ARG A 454 9.46 9.75 -2.57
CA ARG A 454 9.27 11.18 -2.88
C ARG A 454 10.37 12.05 -2.25
N ALA A 455 10.87 11.72 -1.06
CA ALA A 455 12.02 12.43 -0.48
C ALA A 455 13.32 12.22 -1.28
N TYR A 456 13.55 11.01 -1.81
CA TYR A 456 14.71 10.68 -2.64
C TYR A 456 14.80 11.53 -3.92
N ILE A 457 13.64 11.95 -4.47
CA ILE A 457 13.54 12.84 -5.64
C ILE A 457 13.03 14.25 -5.32
N ASN A 458 13.13 14.69 -4.07
CA ASN A 458 12.74 16.04 -3.59
C ASN A 458 11.30 16.49 -3.92
N LEU A 459 10.32 15.58 -3.83
CA LEU A 459 8.90 15.87 -4.05
C LEU A 459 8.13 16.13 -2.73
N LYS A 460 7.15 17.03 -2.80
CA LYS A 460 6.33 17.46 -1.66
C LYS A 460 5.46 16.33 -1.12
N THR A 461 5.58 16.05 0.18
CA THR A 461 4.81 15.02 0.88
C THR A 461 4.39 15.51 2.26
N ILE A 462 3.09 15.73 2.44
CA ILE A 462 2.54 16.17 3.72
C ILE A 462 2.43 14.95 4.63
N ARG A 463 3.13 15.00 5.78
CA ARG A 463 3.05 13.96 6.82
C ARG A 463 2.13 14.44 7.94
N PRO A 464 0.91 13.92 8.07
CA PRO A 464 0.02 14.33 9.16
C PRO A 464 0.68 14.18 10.53
N ASN A 465 0.44 15.14 11.41
CA ASN A 465 0.84 15.06 12.81
C ASN A 465 -0.26 14.33 13.59
N MET A 466 -0.20 13.00 13.58
CA MET A 466 -1.27 12.14 14.13
C MET A 466 -1.52 12.39 15.63
N VAL A 467 -0.48 12.71 16.41
CA VAL A 467 -0.59 13.03 17.84
C VAL A 467 -1.36 14.34 18.03
N LEU A 468 -0.98 15.39 17.31
CA LEU A 468 -1.70 16.67 17.33
C LEU A 468 -3.15 16.49 16.88
N LEU A 469 -3.37 15.79 15.76
CA LEU A 469 -4.71 15.55 15.23
C LEU A 469 -5.60 14.78 16.21
N GLY A 470 -5.03 13.79 16.90
CA GLY A 470 -5.73 13.07 17.97
C GLY A 470 -6.25 14.02 19.04
N GLN A 471 -5.41 14.92 19.53
CA GLN A 471 -5.79 15.92 20.55
C GLN A 471 -6.84 16.92 20.01
N LEU A 472 -6.66 17.42 18.78
CA LEU A 472 -7.58 18.39 18.19
C LEU A 472 -8.98 17.79 17.97
N PHE A 473 -9.09 16.56 17.48
CA PHE A 473 -10.38 15.90 17.25
C PHE A 473 -11.06 15.41 18.55
N LEU A 474 -10.33 15.27 19.65
CA LEU A 474 -10.94 15.02 20.96
C LEU A 474 -11.66 16.27 21.50
N ASN A 475 -11.20 17.47 21.12
CA ASN A 475 -11.82 18.73 21.54
C ASN A 475 -13.09 19.05 20.72
N ARG A 476 -14.26 18.91 21.36
CA ARG A 476 -15.57 19.12 20.72
C ARG A 476 -16.02 20.58 20.65
N SER A 477 -15.40 21.47 21.43
CA SER A 477 -15.77 22.90 21.50
C SER A 477 -14.88 23.79 20.64
N MET A 478 -13.94 23.21 19.89
CA MET A 478 -12.99 23.95 19.06
C MET A 478 -13.68 24.62 17.88
N THR A 479 -13.35 25.89 17.64
CA THR A 479 -13.81 26.62 16.46
C THR A 479 -12.98 26.27 15.22
N TRP A 480 -13.53 26.49 14.03
CA TRP A 480 -12.81 26.27 12.78
C TRP A 480 -11.51 27.10 12.68
N SER A 481 -11.53 28.35 13.16
CA SER A 481 -10.36 29.22 13.09
C SER A 481 -9.21 28.70 13.95
N GLU A 482 -9.50 28.27 15.18
CA GLU A 482 -8.53 27.66 16.09
C GLU A 482 -7.98 26.35 15.53
N PHE A 483 -8.87 25.48 15.03
CA PHE A 483 -8.47 24.22 14.39
C PHE A 483 -7.52 24.47 13.22
N ARG A 484 -7.90 25.36 12.30
CA ARG A 484 -7.09 25.72 11.13
C ARG A 484 -5.71 26.24 11.54
N GLN A 485 -5.65 27.16 12.51
CA GLN A 485 -4.38 27.72 12.98
C GLN A 485 -3.48 26.65 13.61
N ALA A 486 -4.05 25.76 14.43
CA ALA A 486 -3.33 24.64 15.02
C ALA A 486 -2.78 23.67 13.95
N ILE A 487 -3.58 23.37 12.92
CA ILE A 487 -3.16 22.55 11.78
C ILE A 487 -2.00 23.19 11.02
N GLN A 488 -2.12 24.46 10.65
CA GLN A 488 -1.08 25.18 9.92
C GLN A 488 0.24 25.18 10.69
N ASN A 489 0.19 25.52 11.98
CA ASN A 489 1.38 25.52 12.84
C ASN A 489 1.97 24.11 13.01
N GLY A 490 1.13 23.11 13.22
CA GLY A 490 1.54 21.72 13.41
C GLY A 490 2.15 21.04 12.18
N HIS A 491 1.94 21.59 10.98
CA HIS A 491 2.37 21.00 9.71
C HIS A 491 3.36 21.86 8.90
N LYS A 492 3.79 23.02 9.43
CA LYS A 492 4.77 23.91 8.76
C LYS A 492 6.06 23.18 8.31
N ASN A 493 6.60 22.31 9.18
CA ASN A 493 7.83 21.54 8.94
C ASN A 493 7.56 20.05 8.62
N ARG A 494 6.41 19.76 8.02
CA ARG A 494 5.97 18.38 7.69
C ARG A 494 5.50 18.26 6.24
N GLN A 495 6.15 18.99 5.34
CA GLN A 495 5.78 19.13 3.92
C GLN A 495 6.63 18.26 2.98
N GLY A 496 7.61 17.52 3.53
CA GLY A 496 8.53 16.68 2.75
C GLY A 496 10.00 17.03 2.97
N GLN A 497 10.31 17.78 4.03
CA GLN A 497 11.68 18.06 4.41
C GLN A 497 12.44 16.75 4.68
N ILE A 498 13.65 16.65 4.15
CA ILE A 498 14.56 15.53 4.33
C ILE A 498 14.96 15.46 5.80
N ARG A 499 14.89 14.25 6.34
CA ARG A 499 15.26 13.96 7.73
C ARG A 499 16.39 12.96 7.70
N ILE A 500 17.43 13.26 8.48
CA ILE A 500 18.52 12.31 8.72
C ILE A 500 17.95 11.11 9.45
N ARG A 501 18.20 9.94 8.89
CA ARG A 501 17.82 8.65 9.45
C ARG A 501 18.49 8.47 10.82
N LYS A 502 17.71 8.08 11.82
CA LYS A 502 18.23 7.62 13.11
C LYS A 502 18.56 6.14 13.05
N GLU A 503 19.36 5.67 14.00
CA GLU A 503 19.64 4.25 14.18
C GLU A 503 18.34 3.42 14.21
N LYS A 504 18.39 2.22 13.60
CA LYS A 504 17.26 1.27 13.45
C LYS A 504 16.09 1.75 12.58
N GLN A 505 16.07 3.02 12.14
CA GLN A 505 15.08 3.46 11.16
C GLN A 505 15.38 2.89 9.78
N SER A 506 14.32 2.64 9.02
CA SER A 506 14.41 2.12 7.66
C SER A 506 14.98 3.16 6.69
N ILE A 507 16.00 2.76 5.93
CA ILE A 507 16.58 3.53 4.82
C ILE A 507 15.54 3.81 3.71
N TYR A 508 14.52 2.96 3.57
CA TYR A 508 13.47 3.10 2.57
C TYR A 508 12.45 4.19 2.91
N THR A 509 12.40 4.64 4.18
CA THR A 509 11.52 5.74 4.64
C THR A 509 12.30 7.03 4.88
N TYR A 510 13.57 6.89 5.27
CA TYR A 510 14.49 7.98 5.53
C TYR A 510 15.77 7.74 4.72
N PRO A 511 15.80 8.19 3.45
CA PRO A 511 16.88 7.86 2.53
C PRO A 511 18.20 8.59 2.81
N ALA A 512 18.22 9.65 3.62
CA ALA A 512 19.46 10.36 3.95
C ALA A 512 20.05 9.88 5.29
N PRO A 513 21.37 9.64 5.39
CA PRO A 513 22.39 9.89 4.36
C PRO A 513 22.70 8.67 3.48
N ASP A 514 22.13 7.49 3.75
CA ASP A 514 22.60 6.23 3.14
C ASP A 514 22.35 6.14 1.62
N CYS A 515 21.23 6.70 1.14
CA CYS A 515 20.85 6.70 -0.28
C CYS A 515 21.06 8.06 -0.96
N MET A 516 21.37 9.10 -0.18
CA MET A 516 21.42 10.49 -0.66
C MET A 516 22.73 11.15 -0.29
N CYS A 517 23.31 11.86 -1.24
CA CYS A 517 24.57 12.57 -1.12
C CYS A 517 24.31 14.08 -1.08
N ARG A 518 25.21 14.84 -0.46
CA ARG A 518 25.12 16.31 -0.52
C ARG A 518 25.29 16.78 -1.97
N ALA A 519 24.43 17.71 -2.38
CA ALA A 519 24.35 18.20 -3.76
C ALA A 519 25.58 19.01 -4.15
#